data_AF-A0A8K0CKT0-F1
#
_entry.id   AF-A0A8K0CKT0-F1
#
_cell.length_a   1.000
_cell.length_b   1.000
_cell.length_c   1.000
_cell.angle_alpha   90.00
_cell.angle_beta   90.00
_cell.angle_gamma   90.00
#
_symmetry.space_group_name_H-M   'P 1'
#
loop_
_entity.id
_entity.type
_entity.pdbx_description
1 polymer ?
#
loop_
_entity_poly.entity_id
_entity_poly.type
_entity_poly.pdbx_seq_one_letter_code
_entity_poly.pdbx_strand_id
1 'polypeptide(L)'
;MRDMLYVYAQENYSCLAAARRYREMYPNRVQPNRQTFSTIFSRLGDTGQFKPKSDVGRPKILTVDQKDDILVRVANNPELSTRRLSAMTGVSNSSVFRSPKKENLRPHHFTPVQNVLPRDYPLRLNFA
;
A
#
# COMPACT_ATOMS: atom_id res chain seq x y z
N MET A 1 22.85 2.46 -6.65
CA MET A 1 22.68 1.48 -7.75
C MET A 1 23.27 1.95 -9.07
N ARG A 2 23.25 3.26 -9.38
CA ARG A 2 23.92 3.82 -10.59
C ARG A 2 25.41 3.44 -10.68
N ASP A 3 26.16 3.55 -9.59
CA ASP A 3 27.58 3.16 -9.55
C ASP A 3 27.81 1.69 -9.93
N MET A 4 26.90 0.80 -9.51
CA MET A 4 26.97 -0.62 -9.85
C MET A 4 26.74 -0.83 -11.34
N LEU A 5 25.76 -0.13 -11.93
CA LEU A 5 25.50 -0.18 -13.37
C LEU A 5 26.71 0.33 -14.18
N TYR A 6 27.31 1.43 -13.74
CA TYR A 6 28.49 2.01 -14.40
C TYR A 6 29.67 1.03 -14.40
N VAL A 7 30.00 0.47 -13.23
CA VAL A 7 31.06 -0.55 -13.11
C VAL A 7 30.72 -1.79 -13.95
N TYR A 8 29.46 -2.23 -13.97
CA TYR A 8 29.04 -3.36 -14.79
C TYR A 8 29.24 -3.13 -16.29
N ALA A 9 28.94 -1.93 -16.78
CA ALA A 9 29.15 -1.56 -18.17
C ALA A 9 30.64 -1.44 -18.52
N GLN A 10 31.46 -0.87 -17.62
CA GLN A 10 32.91 -0.77 -17.80
C GLN A 10 33.60 -2.14 -17.89
N GLU A 11 33.13 -3.10 -17.11
CA GLU A 11 33.67 -4.46 -17.06
C GLU A 11 33.02 -5.39 -18.11
N ASN A 12 32.57 -4.83 -19.24
CA ASN A 12 31.96 -5.54 -20.37
C ASN A 12 30.82 -6.49 -19.96
N TYR A 13 29.98 -6.06 -19.02
CA TYR A 13 28.84 -6.83 -18.50
C TYR A 13 29.24 -8.15 -17.82
N SER A 14 30.48 -8.26 -17.32
CA SER A 14 30.92 -9.39 -16.50
C SER A 14 30.57 -9.16 -15.03
N CYS A 15 29.67 -10.00 -14.49
CA CYS A 15 29.23 -9.89 -13.09
C CYS A 15 30.37 -10.09 -12.08
N LEU A 16 31.32 -10.98 -12.38
CA LEU A 16 32.45 -11.29 -11.49
C LEU A 16 33.48 -10.16 -11.48
N ALA A 17 33.85 -9.67 -12.67
CA ALA A 17 34.78 -8.55 -12.80
C ALA A 17 34.19 -7.28 -12.18
N ALA A 18 32.92 -6.98 -12.46
CA ALA A 18 32.21 -5.86 -11.87
C ALA A 18 32.17 -5.93 -10.34
N ALA A 19 31.90 -7.10 -9.75
CA ALA A 19 31.89 -7.26 -8.30
C ALA A 19 33.29 -7.04 -7.68
N ARG A 20 34.35 -7.52 -8.33
CA ARG A 20 35.73 -7.29 -7.89
C ARG A 20 36.08 -5.79 -7.98
N ARG A 21 35.81 -5.18 -9.12
CA ARG A 21 36.08 -3.76 -9.37
C ARG A 21 35.30 -2.85 -8.43
N TYR A 22 34.04 -3.18 -8.15
CA TYR A 22 33.21 -2.44 -7.21
C TYR A 22 33.76 -2.48 -5.79
N ARG A 23 34.31 -3.63 -5.37
CA ARG A 23 34.95 -3.78 -4.05
C ARG A 23 36.22 -2.94 -3.93
N GLU A 24 37.03 -2.88 -4.98
CA GLU A 24 38.22 -2.04 -5.04
C GLU A 24 37.87 -0.55 -4.97
N MET A 25 36.83 -0.13 -5.71
CA MET A 25 36.43 1.28 -5.78
C MET A 25 35.66 1.76 -4.54
N TYR A 26 34.91 0.86 -3.90
CA TYR A 26 34.06 1.18 -2.74
C TYR A 26 34.29 0.20 -1.56
N PRO A 27 35.50 0.19 -0.95
CA PRO A 27 35.84 -0.78 0.08
C PRO A 27 34.99 -0.63 1.35
N ASN A 28 34.58 0.61 1.69
CA ASN A 28 33.82 0.92 2.90
C ASN A 28 32.30 0.73 2.77
N ARG A 29 31.80 0.20 1.63
CA ARG A 29 30.37 -0.05 1.41
C ARG A 29 30.03 -1.53 1.56
N VAL A 30 28.75 -1.82 1.79
CA VAL A 30 28.24 -3.20 1.71
C VAL A 30 28.42 -3.73 0.29
N GLN A 31 29.14 -4.85 0.17
CA GLN A 31 29.50 -5.42 -1.11
C GLN A 31 28.30 -6.17 -1.73
N PRO A 32 27.83 -5.77 -2.92
CA PRO A 32 26.73 -6.45 -3.58
C PRO A 32 27.15 -7.86 -4.02
N ASN A 33 26.16 -8.75 -4.16
CA ASN A 33 26.39 -10.04 -4.81
C ASN A 33 26.66 -9.82 -6.31
N ARG A 34 27.46 -10.68 -6.94
CA ARG A 34 27.73 -10.65 -8.39
C ARG A 34 26.44 -10.63 -9.21
N GLN A 35 25.40 -11.36 -8.81
CA GLN A 35 24.14 -11.36 -9.56
C GLN A 35 23.43 -10.00 -9.52
N THR A 36 23.64 -9.21 -8.48
CA THR A 36 22.98 -7.91 -8.30
C THR A 36 23.26 -6.96 -9.48
N PHE A 37 24.46 -7.02 -10.07
CA PHE A 37 24.82 -6.19 -11.23
C PHE A 37 23.95 -6.51 -12.45
N SER A 38 23.90 -7.78 -12.86
CA SER A 38 23.04 -8.24 -13.96
C SER A 38 21.57 -7.96 -13.67
N THR A 39 21.09 -8.23 -12.45
CA THR A 39 19.67 -8.03 -12.15
C THR A 39 19.27 -6.55 -12.20
N ILE A 40 20.15 -5.63 -11.77
CA ILE A 40 19.91 -4.19 -11.87
C ILE A 40 19.88 -3.75 -13.34
N PHE A 41 20.81 -4.26 -14.17
CA PHE A 41 20.86 -3.97 -15.60
C PHE A 41 19.61 -4.46 -16.33
N SER A 42 19.23 -5.72 -16.14
CA SER A 42 18.01 -6.30 -16.74
C SER A 42 16.76 -5.54 -16.31
N ARG A 43 16.59 -5.25 -15.02
CA ARG A 43 15.42 -4.48 -14.54
C ARG A 43 15.33 -3.10 -15.16
N LEU A 44 16.47 -2.43 -15.35
CA LEU A 44 16.51 -1.13 -16.00
C LEU A 44 16.04 -1.22 -17.46
N GLY A 45 16.45 -2.27 -18.18
CA GLY A 45 15.97 -2.53 -19.55
C GLY A 45 14.47 -2.89 -19.60
N ASP A 46 14.01 -3.74 -18.69
CA ASP A 46 12.65 -4.26 -18.71
C ASP A 46 11.60 -3.25 -18.22
N THR A 47 11.94 -2.42 -17.23
CA THR A 47 10.97 -1.56 -16.51
C THR A 47 11.39 -0.10 -16.42
N GLY A 48 12.61 0.26 -16.85
CA GLY A 48 13.16 1.60 -16.67
C GLY A 48 13.48 1.96 -15.22
N GLN A 49 13.39 1.01 -14.28
CA GLN A 49 13.56 1.25 -12.85
C GLN A 49 14.58 0.30 -12.22
N PHE A 50 15.31 0.79 -11.23
CA PHE A 50 16.24 -0.05 -10.45
C PHE A 50 15.55 -0.91 -9.38
N LYS A 51 14.37 -0.47 -8.92
CA LYS A 51 13.61 -1.12 -7.85
C LYS A 51 13.05 -2.45 -8.35
N PRO A 52 13.01 -3.50 -7.50
CA PRO A 52 12.28 -4.71 -7.83
C PRO A 52 10.79 -4.41 -7.98
N LYS A 53 10.08 -5.23 -8.77
CA LYS A 53 8.62 -5.17 -8.87
C LYS A 53 8.02 -5.36 -7.47
N SER A 54 7.19 -4.42 -7.04
CA SER A 54 6.53 -4.44 -5.73
C SER A 54 5.30 -5.36 -5.69
N ASP A 55 4.77 -5.75 -6.84
CA ASP A 55 3.49 -6.48 -6.97
C ASP A 55 3.65 -8.01 -7.06
N VAL A 56 4.80 -8.56 -6.63
CA VAL A 56 5.07 -10.01 -6.65
C VAL A 56 4.68 -10.67 -5.31
N GLY A 57 3.83 -10.00 -4.53
CA GLY A 57 3.40 -10.47 -3.21
C GLY A 57 2.35 -11.59 -3.27
N ARG A 58 1.94 -12.07 -2.10
CA ARG A 58 0.84 -13.05 -1.99
C ARG A 58 -0.43 -12.48 -2.63
N PRO A 59 -1.15 -13.25 -3.47
CA PRO A 59 -2.40 -12.81 -4.08
C PRO A 59 -3.41 -12.42 -2.99
N LYS A 60 -4.24 -11.42 -3.30
CA LYS A 60 -5.34 -11.02 -2.42
C LYS A 60 -6.34 -12.17 -2.36
N ILE A 61 -6.66 -12.60 -1.14
CA ILE A 61 -7.65 -13.67 -0.89
C ILE A 61 -9.08 -13.17 -1.15
N LEU A 62 -9.31 -11.85 -1.08
CA LEU A 62 -10.62 -11.25 -1.26
C LEU A 62 -10.99 -11.16 -2.74
N THR A 63 -12.07 -11.83 -3.13
CA THR A 63 -12.67 -11.73 -4.47
C THR A 63 -13.19 -10.30 -4.72
N VAL A 64 -13.25 -9.88 -5.99
CA VAL A 64 -13.80 -8.58 -6.39
C VAL A 64 -15.24 -8.43 -5.89
N ASP A 65 -16.09 -9.43 -6.11
CA ASP A 65 -17.49 -9.42 -5.67
C ASP A 65 -17.64 -9.22 -4.15
N GLN A 66 -16.81 -9.91 -3.36
CA GLN A 66 -16.81 -9.77 -1.90
C GLN A 66 -16.37 -8.38 -1.46
N LYS A 67 -15.41 -7.78 -2.18
CA LYS A 67 -14.96 -6.42 -1.90
C LYS A 67 -16.09 -5.42 -2.19
N ASP A 68 -16.73 -5.54 -3.35
CA ASP A 68 -17.77 -4.62 -3.78
C ASP A 68 -19.00 -4.72 -2.87
N ASP A 69 -19.37 -5.94 -2.46
CA ASP A 69 -20.46 -6.20 -1.52
C ASP A 69 -20.21 -5.56 -0.13
N ILE A 70 -18.95 -5.49 0.33
CA ILE A 70 -18.58 -4.74 1.54
C ILE A 70 -18.72 -3.23 1.31
N LEU A 71 -18.23 -2.72 0.17
CA LEU A 71 -18.23 -1.29 -0.12
C LEU A 71 -19.65 -0.73 -0.26
N VAL A 72 -20.53 -1.44 -0.97
CA VAL A 72 -21.95 -1.06 -1.13
C VAL A 72 -22.65 -0.97 0.22
N ARG A 73 -22.45 -1.95 1.12
CA ARG A 73 -23.09 -1.91 2.44
C ARG A 73 -22.57 -0.77 3.31
N VAL A 74 -21.28 -0.49 3.27
CA VAL A 74 -20.68 0.63 4.01
C VAL A 74 -21.17 1.97 3.45
N ALA A 75 -21.28 2.11 2.14
CA ALA A 75 -21.80 3.32 1.51
C ALA A 75 -23.28 3.57 1.87
N ASN A 76 -24.09 2.52 1.92
CA ASN A 76 -25.50 2.61 2.28
C ASN A 76 -25.73 2.87 3.78
N ASN A 77 -24.90 2.30 4.66
CA ASN A 77 -24.99 2.49 6.09
C ASN A 77 -23.60 2.54 6.75
N PRO A 78 -23.04 3.74 6.97
CA PRO A 78 -21.71 3.89 7.55
C PRO A 78 -21.66 3.56 9.05
N GLU A 79 -22.80 3.39 9.72
CA GLU A 79 -22.84 3.02 11.15
C GLU A 79 -22.65 1.52 11.40
N LEU A 80 -22.58 0.72 10.33
CA LEU A 80 -22.32 -0.70 10.45
C LEU A 80 -20.91 -0.96 11.00
N SER A 81 -20.84 -1.72 12.09
CA SER A 81 -19.57 -2.20 12.63
C SER A 81 -18.91 -3.20 11.69
N THR A 82 -17.57 -3.21 11.65
CA THR A 82 -16.81 -4.18 10.85
C THR A 82 -17.09 -5.63 11.26
N ARG A 83 -17.43 -5.87 12.53
CA ARG A 83 -17.87 -7.19 13.02
C ARG A 83 -19.19 -7.63 12.38
N ARG A 84 -20.19 -6.74 12.32
CA ARG A 84 -21.47 -7.04 11.66
C ARG A 84 -21.28 -7.29 10.16
N LEU A 85 -20.51 -6.44 9.49
CA LEU A 85 -20.17 -6.62 8.07
C LEU A 85 -19.44 -7.94 7.80
N SER A 86 -18.52 -8.33 8.69
CA SER A 86 -17.82 -9.62 8.61
C SER A 86 -18.79 -10.80 8.70
N ALA A 87 -19.75 -10.75 9.64
CA ALA A 87 -20.78 -11.78 9.77
C ALA A 87 -21.72 -11.84 8.55
N MET A 88 -22.08 -10.69 7.96
CA MET A 88 -22.97 -10.61 6.80
C MET A 88 -22.32 -11.10 5.50
N THR A 89 -21.02 -10.86 5.33
CA THR A 89 -20.28 -11.15 4.09
C THR A 89 -19.48 -12.45 4.14
N GLY A 90 -19.30 -13.04 5.32
CA GLY A 90 -18.41 -14.19 5.54
C GLY A 90 -16.92 -13.86 5.38
N VAL A 91 -16.58 -12.58 5.18
CA VAL A 91 -15.20 -12.12 5.03
C VAL A 91 -14.58 -11.85 6.40
N SER A 92 -13.28 -12.09 6.55
CA SER A 92 -12.58 -11.80 7.80
C SER A 92 -12.67 -10.31 8.19
N ASN A 93 -12.80 -10.04 9.49
CA ASN A 93 -12.92 -8.67 10.01
C ASN A 93 -11.74 -7.76 9.57
N SER A 94 -10.52 -8.30 9.50
CA SER A 94 -9.35 -7.54 9.05
C SER A 94 -9.44 -7.10 7.59
N SER A 95 -10.01 -7.93 6.71
CA SER A 95 -10.27 -7.58 5.30
C SER A 95 -11.39 -6.55 5.20
N VAL A 96 -12.49 -6.75 5.94
CA VAL A 96 -13.62 -5.81 6.01
C VAL A 96 -13.17 -4.43 6.50
N PHE A 97 -12.27 -4.34 7.48
CA PHE A 97 -11.76 -3.06 7.95
C PHE A 97 -10.86 -2.36 6.91
N ARG A 98 -10.05 -3.13 6.17
CA ARG A 98 -9.10 -2.59 5.19
C ARG A 98 -9.76 -2.15 3.88
N SER A 99 -10.83 -2.81 3.45
CA SER A 99 -11.45 -2.53 2.14
C SER A 99 -12.03 -1.11 2.02
N PRO A 100 -12.91 -0.63 2.91
CA PRO A 100 -13.47 0.73 2.86
C PRO A 100 -12.39 1.81 3.01
N LYS A 101 -11.39 1.57 3.86
CA LYS A 101 -10.29 2.51 4.08
C LYS A 101 -9.51 2.82 2.80
N LYS A 102 -9.38 1.87 1.88
CA LYS A 102 -8.72 2.09 0.58
C LYS A 102 -9.51 2.98 -0.35
N GLU A 103 -10.83 2.95 -0.27
CA GLU A 103 -11.75 3.77 -1.07
C GLU A 103 -12.17 5.06 -0.32
N ASN A 104 -11.45 5.43 0.75
CA ASN A 104 -11.77 6.56 1.61
C ASN A 104 -13.15 6.52 2.29
N LEU A 105 -13.81 5.37 2.33
CA LEU A 105 -15.02 5.15 3.11
C LEU A 105 -14.66 4.88 4.56
N ARG A 106 -15.19 5.70 5.47
CA ARG A 106 -14.96 5.60 6.91
C ARG A 106 -16.27 5.30 7.64
N PRO A 107 -16.53 4.02 7.96
CA PRO A 107 -17.58 3.68 8.90
C PRO A 107 -17.36 4.44 10.22
N HIS A 108 -18.42 4.99 10.78
CA HIS A 108 -18.37 5.78 12.00
C HIS A 108 -19.56 5.45 12.87
N HIS A 109 -19.37 5.51 14.18
CA HIS A 109 -20.48 5.36 15.11
C HIS A 109 -21.05 6.74 15.43
N PHE A 110 -22.24 7.04 14.93
CA PHE A 110 -22.94 8.26 15.32
C PHE A 110 -23.40 8.15 16.77
N THR A 111 -22.99 9.10 17.60
CA THR A 111 -23.40 9.17 19.02
C THR A 111 -24.21 10.45 19.21
N PRO A 112 -25.52 10.37 19.49
CA PRO A 112 -26.32 11.55 19.79
C PRO A 112 -25.94 12.06 21.19
N VAL A 113 -25.39 13.28 21.28
CA VAL A 113 -24.93 13.89 22.55
C VAL A 113 -25.94 14.91 23.10
N GLN A 114 -26.72 15.57 22.24
CA GLN A 114 -27.76 16.52 22.64
C GLN A 114 -28.95 16.43 21.70
N ASN A 115 -30.15 16.25 22.25
CA ASN A 115 -31.39 16.30 21.47
C ASN A 115 -31.82 17.76 21.30
N VAL A 116 -31.56 18.33 20.12
CA VAL A 116 -31.93 19.72 19.80
C VAL A 116 -33.42 19.76 19.49
N LEU A 117 -34.17 20.51 20.29
CA LEU A 117 -35.61 20.69 20.07
C LEU A 117 -35.85 21.89 19.14
N PRO A 118 -37.02 21.97 18.48
CA PRO A 118 -37.36 23.09 17.60
C PRO A 118 -37.20 24.48 18.23
N ARG A 119 -37.42 24.58 19.55
CA ARG A 119 -37.24 25.82 20.33
C ARG A 119 -35.79 26.25 20.50
N ASP A 120 -34.82 25.35 20.33
CA ASP A 120 -33.39 25.61 20.55
C ASP A 120 -32.72 26.21 19.31
N TYR A 121 -33.31 26.07 18.11
CA TYR A 121 -32.78 26.64 16.86
C TYR A 121 -32.60 28.17 16.90
N PRO A 122 -33.59 28.99 17.31
CA PRO A 122 -33.41 30.45 17.35
C PRO A 122 -32.37 30.88 18.39
N LEU A 123 -32.25 30.15 19.51
CA LEU A 123 -31.29 30.43 20.59
C LEU A 123 -29.82 30.15 20.20
N ARG A 124 -29.59 29.38 19.12
CA ARG A 124 -28.25 29.08 18.59
C ARG A 124 -27.79 30.03 17.49
N LEU A 125 -28.69 30.85 16.94
CA LEU A 125 -28.34 31.88 15.95
C LEU A 125 -27.94 33.19 16.63
N ASN A 126 -28.54 33.48 17.79
CA ASN A 126 -28.29 34.69 18.57
C ASN A 126 -27.54 34.34 19.86
N PHE A 127 -26.21 34.47 19.84
CA PHE A 127 -25.39 34.39 21.05
C PHE A 127 -25.39 35.77 21.72
N ALA A 128 -25.89 35.84 22.96
CA ALA A 128 -25.85 37.05 23.78
C ALA A 128 -24.45 37.30 24.37
#